data_AF-A0A4R2IDG4-F1
#
_entry.id   AF-A0A4R2IDG4-F1
#
_cell.length_a   1.000
_cell.length_b   1.000
_cell.length_c   1.000
_cell.angle_alpha   90.00
_cell.angle_beta   90.00
_cell.angle_gamma   90.00
#
_symmetry.space_group_name_H-M   'P 1'
#
loop_
_entity.id
_entity.type
_entity.pdbx_description
1 polymer ?
#
loop_
_entity_poly.entity_id
_entity_poly.type
_entity_poly.pdbx_seq_one_letter_code
_entity_poly.pdbx_strand_id
1 'polypeptide(L)'
;MCGRYASVASRSELLERFVVEEQNADELRGQDFNVTPTKDNPVVLARLPEAADGDTDPVRELRAFRWGLLPFWAKDIKVGAKILCTSQARLVRVCFHPLTARRV
;
A
#
# COMPACT_ATOMS: atom_id res chain seq x y z
N MET A 1 6.21 19.03 6.19
CA MET A 1 6.43 17.57 6.16
C MET A 1 5.83 16.97 7.41
N CYS A 2 4.66 16.35 7.32
CA CYS A 2 4.02 15.71 8.48
C CYS A 2 4.62 14.30 8.65
N GLY A 3 5.67 14.17 9.45
CA GLY A 3 6.40 12.91 9.62
C GLY A 3 5.79 11.94 10.66
N ARG A 4 4.72 12.34 11.34
CA ARG A 4 4.02 11.58 12.38
C ARG A 4 2.53 11.88 12.32
N TYR A 5 1.72 10.89 12.66
CA TYR A 5 0.27 11.01 12.80
C TYR A 5 -0.23 9.96 13.81
N ALA A 6 -1.49 10.08 14.21
CA ALA A 6 -2.19 9.08 15.00
C ALA A 6 -3.11 8.27 14.08
N SER A 7 -3.00 6.95 14.14
CA SER A 7 -3.92 6.00 13.53
C SER A 7 -4.84 5.42 14.60
N VAL A 8 -6.00 6.04 14.77
CA VAL A 8 -7.00 5.60 15.76
C VAL A 8 -8.08 4.68 15.18
N ALA A 9 -8.13 4.55 13.85
CA ALA A 9 -9.11 3.72 13.18
C ALA A 9 -8.79 2.23 13.42
N SER A 10 -9.79 1.49 13.88
CA SER A 10 -9.76 0.04 13.97
C SER A 10 -9.84 -0.61 12.59
N ARG A 11 -9.45 -1.89 12.50
CA ARG A 11 -9.58 -2.67 11.26
C ARG A 11 -11.01 -2.64 10.73
N SER A 12 -12.00 -2.92 11.58
CA SER A 12 -13.42 -2.95 11.20
C SER A 12 -13.91 -1.61 10.65
N GLU A 13 -13.53 -0.49 11.29
CA GLU A 13 -13.89 0.85 10.79
C GLU A 13 -13.26 1.14 9.42
N LEU A 14 -12.04 0.65 9.16
CA LEU A 14 -11.39 0.80 7.86
C LEU A 14 -12.07 -0.05 6.78
N LEU A 15 -12.48 -1.28 7.12
CA LEU A 15 -13.24 -2.14 6.20
C LEU A 15 -14.55 -1.49 5.80
N GLU A 16 -15.31 -0.99 6.78
CA GLU A 16 -16.60 -0.34 6.54
C GLU A 16 -16.44 0.97 5.76
N ARG A 17 -15.53 1.85 6.20
CA ARG A 17 -15.32 3.16 5.59
C ARG A 17 -14.88 3.09 4.13
N PHE A 18 -14.03 2.11 3.81
CA PHE A 18 -13.47 1.96 2.47
C PHE A 18 -14.11 0.85 1.65
N VAL A 19 -15.14 0.16 2.18
CA VAL A 19 -15.83 -0.94 1.51
C VAL A 19 -14.82 -1.98 1.02
N VAL A 20 -14.00 -2.47 1.95
CA VAL A 20 -13.00 -3.52 1.71
C VAL A 20 -13.54 -4.83 2.22
N GLU A 21 -13.52 -5.86 1.39
CA GLU A 21 -13.91 -7.22 1.79
C GLU A 21 -12.91 -7.80 2.79
N GLU A 22 -13.38 -8.57 3.76
CA GLU A 22 -12.53 -9.11 4.83
C GLU A 22 -11.41 -10.02 4.30
N GLN A 23 -11.68 -10.79 3.24
CA GLN A 23 -10.70 -11.62 2.54
C GLN A 23 -9.56 -10.82 1.88
N ASN A 24 -9.78 -9.53 1.62
CA ASN A 24 -8.83 -8.63 0.97
C ASN A 24 -8.13 -7.71 1.98
N ALA A 25 -8.19 -8.03 3.28
CA ALA A 25 -7.69 -7.18 4.34
C ALA A 25 -6.76 -7.92 5.31
N ASP A 26 -5.52 -7.42 5.39
CA ASP A 26 -4.53 -7.88 6.36
C ASP A 26 -4.99 -7.62 7.80
N GLU A 27 -4.38 -8.36 8.73
CA GLU A 27 -4.41 -8.00 10.14
C GLU A 27 -3.60 -6.72 10.38
N LEU A 28 -4.13 -5.84 11.22
CA LEU A 28 -3.52 -4.55 11.54
C LEU A 28 -3.08 -4.49 12.99
N ARG A 29 -1.98 -3.75 13.24
CA ARG A 29 -1.49 -3.38 14.57
C ARG A 29 -2.39 -2.33 15.25
N GLY A 30 -3.66 -2.68 15.51
CA GLY A 30 -4.58 -1.91 16.35
C GLY A 30 -4.51 -0.38 16.17
N GLN A 31 -4.72 0.35 17.27
CA GLN A 31 -4.58 1.80 17.30
C GLN A 31 -3.14 2.19 17.67
N ASP A 32 -2.59 3.18 16.97
CA ASP A 32 -1.26 3.74 17.25
C ASP A 32 -1.32 5.27 17.27
N PHE A 33 -1.08 5.86 18.43
CA PHE A 33 -1.12 7.32 18.64
C PHE A 33 0.18 8.01 18.24
N ASN A 34 1.22 7.25 17.85
CA ASN A 34 2.53 7.79 17.49
C ASN A 34 3.14 6.96 16.35
N VAL A 35 2.49 7.03 15.19
CA VAL A 35 2.95 6.31 14.01
C VAL A 35 4.27 6.89 13.52
N THR A 36 5.23 5.99 13.24
CA THR A 36 6.55 6.34 12.72
C THR A 36 6.72 5.81 11.29
N PRO A 37 7.60 6.42 10.47
CA PRO A 37 7.86 5.95 9.11
C PRO A 37 8.40 4.53 9.00
N THR A 38 8.88 3.98 10.11
CA THR A 38 9.46 2.63 10.20
C THR A 38 8.44 1.55 10.56
N LYS A 39 7.24 1.94 11.03
CA LYS A 39 6.17 1.01 11.37
C LYS A 39 5.35 0.68 10.12
N ASP A 40 4.74 -0.50 10.14
CA ASP A 40 3.76 -0.91 9.13
C ASP A 40 2.42 -0.26 9.43
N ASN A 41 1.92 0.47 8.45
CA ASN A 41 0.75 1.33 8.56
C ASN A 41 -0.34 0.86 7.62
N PRO A 42 -1.62 1.00 8.01
CA PRO A 42 -2.72 0.61 7.13
C PRO A 42 -2.77 1.51 5.88
N VAL A 43 -2.86 0.88 4.72
CA VAL A 43 -3.05 1.53 3.42
C VAL A 43 -4.14 0.79 2.66
N VAL A 44 -5.06 1.57 2.08
CA VAL A 44 -6.06 1.04 1.16
C VAL A 44 -5.54 1.19 -0.26
N LEU A 45 -5.47 0.09 -0.98
CA LEU A 45 -5.10 0.02 -2.39
C LEU A 45 -6.34 -0.27 -3.23
N ALA A 46 -6.37 0.25 -4.44
CA ALA A 46 -7.31 -0.15 -5.48
C ALA A 46 -6.52 -0.93 -6.54
N ARG A 47 -6.74 -2.24 -6.64
CA ARG A 47 -6.02 -3.13 -7.57
C ARG A 47 -6.98 -3.65 -8.63
N LEU A 48 -6.56 -3.55 -9.89
CA LEU A 48 -7.25 -4.24 -10.98
C LEU A 48 -6.87 -5.73 -10.92
N PRO A 49 -7.83 -6.67 -10.95
CA PRO A 49 -7.55 -8.09 -11.08
C PRO A 49 -6.65 -8.37 -12.30
N GLU A 50 -5.73 -9.33 -12.22
CA GLU A 50 -4.84 -9.64 -13.36
C GLU A 50 -5.59 -10.15 -14.59
N ALA A 51 -6.73 -10.81 -14.37
CA ALA A 51 -7.63 -11.30 -15.42
C ALA A 51 -8.71 -10.28 -15.82
N ALA A 52 -8.63 -9.04 -15.34
CA ALA A 52 -9.60 -8.00 -15.65
C ALA A 52 -9.48 -7.57 -17.12
N ASP A 53 -10.54 -7.78 -17.89
CA ASP A 53 -10.79 -7.00 -19.10
C ASP A 53 -11.08 -5.54 -18.72
N GLY A 54 -10.89 -4.62 -19.67
CA GLY A 54 -10.83 -3.16 -19.44
C GLY A 54 -12.06 -2.49 -18.80
N ASP A 55 -13.09 -3.26 -18.47
CA ASP A 55 -14.35 -2.82 -17.82
C ASP A 55 -14.54 -3.42 -16.41
N THR A 56 -13.51 -4.08 -15.84
CA THR A 56 -13.59 -4.64 -14.49
C THR A 56 -13.29 -3.57 -13.45
N ASP A 57 -14.18 -3.43 -12.47
CA ASP A 57 -13.96 -2.52 -11.34
C ASP A 57 -12.73 -2.94 -10.50
N PRO A 58 -11.93 -1.97 -10.01
CA PRO A 58 -10.80 -2.27 -9.15
C PRO A 58 -11.26 -2.78 -7.78
N VAL A 59 -10.66 -3.88 -7.34
CA VAL A 59 -10.88 -4.44 -6.01
C VAL A 59 -10.07 -3.65 -4.99
N ARG A 60 -10.72 -3.29 -3.88
CA ARG A 60 -10.04 -2.59 -2.78
C ARG A 60 -9.41 -3.60 -1.83
N GLU A 61 -8.17 -3.35 -1.45
CA GLU A 61 -7.40 -4.16 -0.51
C GLU A 61 -6.91 -3.29 0.65
N LEU A 62 -6.94 -3.83 1.87
CA LEU A 62 -6.35 -3.19 3.04
C LEU A 62 -5.06 -3.93 3.40
N ARG A 63 -3.92 -3.24 3.29
CA ARG A 63 -2.59 -3.81 3.50
C ARG A 63 -1.78 -3.00 4.50
N ALA A 64 -0.84 -3.67 5.17
CA ALA A 64 0.12 -3.00 6.05
C ALA A 64 1.42 -2.68 5.29
N PHE A 65 1.76 -1.39 5.16
CA PHE A 65 3.00 -0.95 4.51
C PHE A 65 3.82 0.00 5.38
N ARG A 66 5.14 -0.13 5.25
CA ARG A 66 6.08 0.85 5.77
C ARG A 66 6.07 2.13 4.93
N TRP A 67 6.04 3.27 5.61
CA TRP A 67 6.10 4.58 4.97
C TRP A 67 7.53 4.94 4.54
N GLY A 68 7.84 4.61 3.29
CA GLY A 68 9.06 5.03 2.60
C GLY A 68 9.04 4.43 1.20
N LEU A 69 9.03 5.28 0.16
CA LEU A 69 8.96 4.79 -1.21
C LEU A 69 10.31 4.18 -1.58
N LEU A 70 10.35 2.86 -1.74
CA LEU A 70 11.52 2.17 -2.26
C LEU A 70 11.38 2.01 -3.77
N PRO A 71 12.15 2.75 -4.59
CA PRO A 71 12.11 2.55 -6.03
C PRO A 71 12.73 1.20 -6.39
N PHE A 72 12.24 0.57 -7.45
CA PHE A 72 12.65 -0.78 -7.87
C PHE A 72 14.16 -0.90 -8.19
N TRP A 73 14.81 0.20 -8.56
CA TRP A 73 16.24 0.25 -8.87
C TRP A 73 17.13 0.45 -7.63
N ALA A 74 16.54 0.73 -6.46
CA ALA A 74 17.31 0.90 -5.24
C ALA A 74 17.90 -0.44 -4.79
N LYS A 75 19.21 -0.42 -4.52
CA LYS A 75 19.94 -1.57 -3.98
C LYS A 75 19.84 -1.67 -2.45
N ASP A 76 19.36 -0.62 -1.78
CA ASP A 76 19.27 -0.54 -0.31
C ASP A 76 17.96 0.13 0.12
N ILE A 77 17.29 -0.48 1.10
CA ILE A 77 16.05 -0.01 1.75
C ILE A 77 16.23 1.37 2.40
N LYS A 78 17.45 1.72 2.84
CA LYS A 78 17.76 3.04 3.42
C LYS A 78 17.49 4.20 2.47
N VAL A 79 17.46 3.96 1.16
CA VAL A 79 17.06 4.97 0.16
C VAL A 79 15.61 5.39 0.38
N GLY A 80 14.71 4.46 0.68
CA GLY A 80 13.28 4.75 0.92
C GLY A 80 13.02 5.59 2.17
N ALA A 81 13.88 5.50 3.19
CA ALA A 81 13.78 6.34 4.39
C ALA A 81 14.09 7.83 4.12
N LYS A 82 14.80 8.14 3.03
CA LYS A 82 15.09 9.52 2.60
C LYS A 82 13.97 10.11 1.72
N ILE A 83 13.15 9.26 1.11
CA ILE A 83 12.04 9.66 0.24
C ILE A 83 10.76 9.66 1.09
N LEU A 84 10.63 10.67 1.95
CA LEU A 84 9.44 10.91 2.76
C LEU A 84 8.50 11.88 2.01
N CYS A 85 7.25 11.45 1.78
CA CYS A 85 6.11 12.21 1.22
C CYS A 85 6.47 13.42 0.33
N THR A 86 6.70 13.18 -0.96
CA THR A 86 6.66 14.22 -1.98
C THR A 86 5.26 14.25 -2.62
N SER A 87 4.72 15.44 -2.87
CA SER A 87 3.39 15.64 -3.47
C SER A 87 3.20 15.05 -4.87
N GLN A 88 4.28 14.54 -5.48
CA GLN A 88 4.30 13.89 -6.80
C GLN A 88 4.26 12.36 -6.76
N ALA A 89 4.20 11.72 -5.58
CA ALA A 89 4.10 10.27 -5.49
C ALA A 89 2.70 9.78 -5.92
N ARG A 90 2.43 9.79 -7.23
CA ARG A 90 1.34 9.06 -7.86
C ARG A 90 1.66 7.58 -7.72
N LEU A 91 1.15 6.95 -6.68
CA LEU A 91 1.16 5.50 -6.53
C LEU A 91 0.08 4.93 -7.47
N VAL A 92 0.35 4.99 -8.77
CA VAL A 92 -0.40 4.28 -9.79
C VAL A 92 0.64 3.67 -10.73
N ARG A 93 0.66 2.34 -10.74
CA ARG A 93 1.41 1.49 -11.67
C ARG A 93 2.92 1.41 -11.44
N VAL A 94 3.34 0.82 -10.33
CA VAL A 94 4.66 0.17 -10.28
C VAL A 94 4.43 -1.29 -9.87
N CYS A 95 5.12 -2.19 -10.57
CA CYS A 95 5.18 -3.63 -10.40
C CYS A 95 4.25 -4.47 -11.30
N PHE A 96 4.52 -4.45 -12.61
CA PHE A 96 4.83 -5.69 -13.32
C PHE A 96 5.98 -5.41 -14.29
N HIS A 97 7.16 -5.95 -13.99
CA HIS A 97 8.12 -6.27 -15.04
C HIS A 97 7.45 -7.36 -15.88
N PRO A 98 7.37 -7.26 -17.22
CA PRO A 98 6.94 -8.39 -18.03
C PRO A 98 8.00 -9.47 -17.88
N LEU A 99 7.80 -10.39 -16.95
CA LEU A 99 8.42 -11.71 -17.02
C LEU A 99 7.84 -12.34 -18.27
N THR A 100 8.51 -12.10 -19.39
CA THR A 100 8.31 -12.84 -20.63
C THR A 100 8.23 -14.30 -20.28
N ALA A 101 7.07 -14.89 -20.55
CA ALA A 101 6.83 -16.32 -20.50
C ALA A 101 7.98 -17.04 -21.21
N ARG A 102 8.80 -17.77 -20.46
CA ARG A 102 9.52 -18.90 -21.02
C ARG A 102 8.46 -19.95 -21.34
N ARG A 103 7.99 -19.97 -22.58
CA ARG A 103 7.43 -21.19 -23.18
C ARG A 103 8.61 -22.06 -23.60
N VAL A 104 8.60 -23.28 -23.05
CA VAL A 104 9.23 -24.55 -23.49
C VAL A 104 10.68 -24.46 -23.93
#